data_AF-A0A0H5QQ57-F1
#
_entry.id   AF-A0A0H5QQ57-F1
#
_cell.length_a   1.000
_cell.length_b   1.000
_cell.length_c   1.000
_cell.angle_alpha   90.00
_cell.angle_beta   90.00
_cell.angle_gamma   90.00
#
_symmetry.space_group_name_H-M   'P 1'
#
loop_
_entity.id
_entity.type
_entity.pdbx_description
1 polymer ?
#
loop_
_entity_poly.entity_id
_entity_poly.type
_entity_poly.pdbx_seq_one_letter_code
_entity_poly.pdbx_strand_id
1 'polypeptide(L)'
;LRNISRVYSSVPGALPIDNVDGGLRFNKETHSYLYDGLPCISVTSYISTLFPQFDAHEILNRYYDRWQQNPNHKYYGMDPESIKAQWSSSGAEASRLVSN
;
A
#
# COMPACT_ATOMS: atom_id res chain seq x y z
N LEU A 1 11.86 -17.39 -5.68
CA LEU A 1 10.91 -16.62 -6.50
C LEU A 1 9.92 -17.58 -7.15
N ARG A 2 8.74 -17.78 -6.55
CA ARG A 2 7.69 -18.61 -7.15
C ARG A 2 7.16 -17.87 -8.37
N ASN A 3 7.25 -18.51 -9.53
CA ASN A 3 6.87 -17.97 -10.82
C ASN A 3 5.34 -17.71 -10.83
N ILE A 4 4.93 -16.45 -10.67
CA ILE A 4 3.52 -16.01 -10.54
C ILE A 4 2.68 -16.47 -11.74
N SER A 5 3.32 -16.65 -12.90
CA SER A 5 2.73 -17.25 -14.10
C SER A 5 2.10 -18.63 -13.87
N ARG A 6 2.68 -19.47 -12.99
CA ARG A 6 2.21 -20.85 -12.76
C ARG A 6 0.96 -20.91 -11.87
N VAL A 7 0.76 -19.90 -11.03
CA VAL A 7 -0.41 -19.83 -10.15
C VAL A 7 -1.64 -19.37 -10.96
N TYR A 8 -1.47 -18.38 -11.83
CA TYR A 8 -2.56 -17.87 -12.68
C TYR A 8 -3.08 -18.90 -13.69
N SER A 9 -2.20 -19.71 -14.29
CA SER A 9 -2.60 -20.76 -15.24
C SER A 9 -3.40 -21.92 -14.62
N SER A 10 -3.46 -22.01 -13.28
CA SER A 10 -4.25 -23.04 -12.59
C SER A 10 -5.69 -22.63 -12.31
N VAL A 11 -6.07 -21.37 -12.59
CA VAL A 11 -7.44 -20.89 -12.44
C VAL A 11 -8.23 -21.25 -13.70
N PRO A 12 -9.29 -22.09 -13.61
CA PRO A 12 -10.12 -22.42 -14.76
C PRO A 12 -10.73 -21.14 -15.36
N GLY A 13 -10.43 -20.86 -16.64
CA GLY A 13 -10.88 -19.65 -17.34
C GLY A 13 -9.88 -18.48 -17.34
N ALA A 14 -8.68 -18.65 -16.76
CA ALA A 14 -7.63 -17.64 -16.88
C ALA A 14 -7.08 -17.60 -18.32
N LEU A 15 -7.23 -16.46 -18.98
CA LEU A 15 -6.65 -16.19 -20.29
C LEU A 15 -5.12 -15.95 -20.16
N PRO A 16 -4.32 -16.30 -21.18
CA PRO A 16 -2.90 -15.96 -21.22
C PRO A 16 -2.70 -14.46 -21.02
N ILE A 17 -1.71 -14.06 -20.21
CA ILE A 17 -1.42 -12.65 -19.85
C ILE A 17 -1.11 -11.81 -21.10
N ASP A 18 -0.68 -12.47 -22.17
CA ASP A 18 -0.28 -11.93 -23.45
C ASP A 18 -1.44 -11.74 -24.44
N ASN A 19 -2.61 -12.35 -24.22
CA ASN A 19 -3.85 -12.06 -24.94
C ASN A 19 -5.06 -12.40 -24.08
N VAL A 20 -5.44 -11.45 -23.23
CA VAL A 20 -6.78 -11.39 -22.67
C VAL A 20 -7.67 -10.77 -23.75
N ASP A 21 -8.70 -11.48 -24.21
CA ASP A 21 -9.71 -11.07 -25.21
C ASP A 21 -10.54 -9.83 -24.77
N GLY A 22 -9.89 -8.73 -24.36
CA GLY A 22 -10.58 -7.61 -23.73
C GLY A 22 -9.71 -6.40 -23.44
N GLY A 23 -8.79 -6.03 -24.34
CA GLY A 23 -8.20 -4.68 -24.34
C GLY A 23 -7.15 -4.37 -23.28
N LEU A 24 -6.97 -5.22 -22.26
CA LEU A 24 -6.03 -4.99 -21.16
C LEU A 24 -4.59 -5.30 -21.58
N ARG A 25 -3.69 -4.31 -21.45
CA ARG A 25 -2.25 -4.42 -21.72
C ARG A 25 -1.45 -3.96 -20.50
N PHE A 26 -0.42 -4.72 -20.12
CA PHE A 26 0.49 -4.37 -19.04
C PHE A 26 1.88 -4.01 -19.58
N ASN A 27 2.39 -2.84 -19.22
CA ASN A 27 3.75 -2.41 -19.51
C ASN A 27 4.65 -2.68 -18.29
N LYS A 28 5.56 -3.64 -18.43
CA LYS A 28 6.49 -4.06 -17.37
C LYS A 28 7.53 -3.01 -16.98
N GLU A 29 7.97 -2.18 -17.93
CA GLU A 29 9.00 -1.15 -17.67
C GLU A 29 8.44 -0.03 -16.80
N THR A 30 7.19 0.37 -17.06
CA THR A 30 6.52 1.48 -16.37
C THR A 30 5.56 1.03 -15.27
N HIS A 31 5.35 -0.29 -15.10
CA HIS A 31 4.30 -0.87 -14.24
C HIS A 31 2.91 -0.25 -14.48
N SER A 32 2.58 0.05 -15.74
CA SER A 32 1.32 0.68 -16.13
C SER A 32 0.37 -0.29 -16.83
N TYR A 33 -0.93 -0.03 -16.69
CA TYR A 33 -2.00 -0.80 -17.31
C TYR A 33 -2.79 0.08 -18.28
N LEU A 34 -3.13 -0.47 -19.43
CA LEU A 34 -3.99 0.15 -20.44
C LEU A 34 -5.18 -0.77 -20.69
N TYR A 35 -6.40 -0.26 -20.71
CA TYR A 35 -7.60 -0.99 -21.14
C TYR A 35 -8.16 -0.30 -22.39
N ASP A 36 -8.22 -1.01 -23.51
CA ASP A 36 -8.61 -0.45 -24.82
C ASP A 36 -7.81 0.80 -25.20
N GLY A 37 -6.53 0.83 -24.84
CA GLY A 37 -5.62 1.97 -25.11
C GLY A 37 -5.78 3.15 -24.15
N LEU A 38 -6.70 3.10 -23.19
CA LEU A 38 -6.86 4.11 -22.15
C LEU A 38 -6.08 3.74 -20.88
N PRO A 39 -5.42 4.71 -20.22
CA PRO A 39 -4.70 4.45 -18.98
C PRO A 39 -5.65 4.03 -17.85
N CYS A 40 -5.27 2.97 -17.14
CA CYS A 40 -5.93 2.53 -15.93
C CYS A 40 -5.02 2.78 -14.73
N ILE A 41 -5.62 3.24 -13.63
CA ILE A 41 -4.95 3.33 -12.33
C ILE A 41 -5.47 2.23 -11.42
N SER A 42 -4.62 1.75 -10.50
CA SER A 42 -5.08 0.78 -9.50
C SER A 42 -6.11 1.43 -8.56
N VAL A 43 -7.01 0.62 -8.01
CA VAL A 43 -7.97 1.10 -6.98
C VAL A 43 -7.21 1.75 -5.82
N THR A 44 -6.06 1.19 -5.42
CA THR A 44 -5.19 1.76 -4.38
C THR A 44 -4.65 3.14 -4.77
N SER A 45 -4.21 3.31 -6.02
CA SER A 45 -3.76 4.61 -6.56
C SER A 45 -4.91 5.61 -6.54
N TYR A 46 -6.10 5.23 -7.00
CA TYR A 46 -7.27 6.10 -6.95
C TYR A 46 -7.61 6.52 -5.51
N ILE A 47 -7.69 5.56 -4.57
CA ILE A 47 -7.95 5.83 -3.16
C ILE A 47 -6.91 6.79 -2.57
N SER A 48 -5.63 6.65 -2.93
CA SER A 48 -4.57 7.57 -2.46
C SER A 48 -4.74 9.02 -2.92
N THR A 49 -5.54 9.29 -3.96
CA THR A 49 -5.88 10.67 -4.37
C THR A 49 -6.96 11.30 -3.48
N LEU A 50 -7.75 10.49 -2.77
CA LEU A 50 -8.87 10.95 -1.96
C LEU A 50 -8.46 11.33 -0.54
N PHE A 51 -7.28 10.90 -0.10
CA PHE A 51 -6.79 11.11 1.25
C PHE A 51 -5.41 11.78 1.24
N PRO A 52 -5.16 12.75 2.13
CA PRO A 52 -3.83 13.31 2.28
C PRO A 52 -2.84 12.25 2.75
N GLN A 53 -1.56 12.45 2.43
CA GLN A 53 -0.51 11.63 3.01
C GLN A 53 -0.49 11.80 4.54
N PHE A 54 -0.12 10.72 5.23
CA PHE A 54 0.00 10.72 6.68
C PHE A 54 1.12 11.67 7.13
N ASP A 55 0.77 12.66 7.95
CA ASP A 55 1.74 13.58 8.59
C ASP A 55 1.90 13.20 10.07
N ALA A 56 3.05 12.59 10.39
CA ALA A 56 3.36 12.19 11.75
C ALA A 56 3.45 13.37 12.73
N HIS A 57 3.90 14.53 12.25
CA HIS A 57 4.05 15.72 13.08
C HIS A 57 2.69 16.34 13.41
N GLU A 58 1.80 16.47 12.41
CA GLU A 58 0.44 16.98 12.62
C GLU A 58 -0.32 16.12 13.65
N ILE A 59 -0.24 14.79 13.52
CA ILE A 59 -0.91 13.86 14.41
C ILE A 59 -0.35 13.95 15.83
N LEU A 60 0.98 14.02 16.00
CA LEU A 60 1.58 14.18 17.32
C LEU A 60 1.15 15.50 17.96
N ASN A 61 1.21 16.61 17.24
CA ASN A 61 0.79 17.92 17.75
C ASN A 61 -0.67 17.91 18.21
N ARG A 62 -1.54 17.15 17.54
CA ARG A 62 -2.97 17.09 17.87
C ARG A 62 -3.31 16.16 19.04
N TYR A 63 -2.60 15.03 19.17
CA TYR A 63 -3.06 13.94 20.04
C TYR A 63 -2.07 13.55 21.15
N TYR A 64 -0.81 13.97 21.09
CA TYR A 64 0.23 13.49 22.01
C TYR A 64 -0.14 13.69 23.49
N ASP A 65 -0.56 14.90 23.87
CA ASP A 65 -0.91 15.20 25.27
C ASP A 65 -2.05 14.33 25.78
N ARG A 66 -3.07 14.07 24.94
CA ARG A 66 -4.18 13.20 25.30
C ARG A 66 -3.72 11.76 25.55
N TRP A 67 -2.75 11.28 24.78
CA TRP A 67 -2.16 9.96 24.98
C TRP A 67 -1.36 9.89 26.27
N GLN A 68 -0.64 10.96 26.63
CA GLN A 68 0.12 11.04 27.88
C GLN A 68 -0.76 11.24 29.12
N GLN A 69 -2.05 11.58 28.97
CA GLN A 69 -3.00 11.65 30.09
C GLN A 69 -3.64 10.30 30.41
N ASN A 70 -3.47 9.27 29.58
CA ASN A 70 -4.09 7.96 29.75
C ASN A 70 -3.01 6.87 29.90
N PRO A 71 -2.75 6.37 31.13
CA PRO A 71 -1.77 5.31 31.40
C PRO A 71 -1.99 4.00 30.63
N ASN A 72 -3.22 3.73 30.18
CA ASN A 72 -3.56 2.53 29.42
C ASN A 72 -3.40 2.74 27.90
N HIS A 73 -3.02 3.93 27.44
CA HIS A 73 -2.86 4.21 26.02
C HIS A 73 -1.56 3.60 25.48
N LYS A 74 -1.61 3.08 24.24
CA LYS A 74 -0.47 2.42 23.58
C LYS A 74 0.83 3.24 23.58
N TYR A 75 0.72 4.56 23.47
CA TYR A 75 1.86 5.48 23.39
C TYR A 75 2.17 6.23 24.70
N TYR A 76 1.51 5.84 25.80
CA TYR A 76 1.77 6.46 27.10
C TYR A 76 3.22 6.22 27.54
N GLY A 77 3.87 7.27 28.03
CA GLY A 77 5.28 7.24 28.45
C GLY A 77 6.30 7.21 27.31
N MET A 78 5.85 7.18 26.04
CA MET A 78 6.74 7.24 24.89
C MET A 78 7.02 8.68 24.48
N ASP A 79 8.26 8.96 24.08
CA ASP A 79 8.59 10.24 23.48
C ASP A 79 8.11 10.33 22.01
N PRO A 80 7.89 11.55 21.49
CA PRO A 80 7.41 11.74 20.12
C PRO A 80 8.29 11.10 19.03
N GLU A 81 9.62 11.10 19.20
CA GLU A 81 10.54 10.55 18.20
C GLU A 81 10.49 9.02 18.17
N SER A 82 10.38 8.38 19.34
CA SER A 82 10.13 6.94 19.42
C SER A 82 8.82 6.53 18.75
N ILE A 83 7.76 7.33 18.89
CA ILE A 83 6.47 7.08 18.23
C ILE A 83 6.63 7.20 16.70
N LYS A 84 7.31 8.24 16.21
CA LYS A 84 7.60 8.40 14.77
C LYS A 84 8.41 7.23 14.21
N ALA A 85 9.47 6.84 14.92
CA ALA A 85 10.31 5.70 14.54
C ALA A 85 9.48 4.41 14.45
N GLN A 86 8.58 4.18 15.42
CA GLN A 86 7.67 3.03 15.40
C GLN A 86 6.74 3.05 14.19
N TRP A 87 6.13 4.20 13.85
CA TRP A 87 5.28 4.33 12.66
C TRP A 87 6.07 4.11 11.37
N SER A 88 7.26 4.69 11.25
CA SER A 88 8.12 4.50 10.07
C SER A 88 8.51 3.04 9.89
N SER A 89 8.92 2.36 10.96
CA SER A 89 9.27 0.93 10.93
C SER A 89 8.07 0.07 10.56
N SER A 90 6.91 0.34 11.16
CA SER A 90 5.66 -0.38 10.85
C SER A 90 5.22 -0.19 9.39
N GLY A 91 5.38 1.04 8.85
CA GLY A 91 5.11 1.33 7.45
C GLY A 91 6.05 0.59 6.49
N ALA A 92 7.34 0.56 6.80
CA ALA A 92 8.33 -0.16 6.00
C ALA A 92 8.08 -1.68 5.98
N GLU A 93 7.78 -2.27 7.14
CA GLU A 93 7.42 -3.69 7.24
C GLU A 93 6.15 -4.01 6.46
N ALA A 94 5.11 -3.17 6.57
CA ALA A 94 3.86 -3.36 5.82
C ALA A 94 4.08 -3.29 4.30
N SER A 95 4.93 -2.38 3.82
CA SER A 95 5.30 -2.33 2.40
C SER A 95 6.12 -3.55 1.95
N ARG A 96 7.01 -4.06 2.82
CA ARG A 96 7.85 -5.22 2.52
C ARG A 96 7.07 -6.53 2.46
N LEU A 97 6.02 -6.69 3.26
CA LEU A 97 5.19 -7.90 3.28
C LEU A 97 4.40 -8.14 1.98
N VAL A 98 4.29 -7.15 1.10
CA VAL A 98 3.74 -7.32 -0.27
C VAL A 98 4.75 -8.02 -1.20
N SER A 99 6.03 -8.11 -0.82
CA SER A 99 7.13 -8.53 -1.69
C SER A 99 7.77 -9.91 -1.38
N ASN A 100 7.18 -10.72 -0.50
CA ASN A 100 7.65 -12.09 -0.18
C ASN A 100 6.63 -13.18 -0.49
#